data_AF-A0ABD7N268-F1
#
_entry.id   AF-A0ABD7N268-F1
#
_cell.length_a   1.000
_cell.length_b   1.000
_cell.length_c   1.000
_cell.angle_alpha   90.00
_cell.angle_beta   90.00
_cell.angle_gamma   90.00
#
_symmetry.space_group_name_H-M   'P 1'
#
loop_
_entity.id
_entity.type
_entity.pdbx_description
1 polymer ?
#
loop_
_entity_poly.entity_id
_entity_poly.type
_entity_poly.pdbx_seq_one_letter_code
_entity_poly.pdbx_strand_id
1 'polypeptide(L)'
;MAPAIYVENGLDSFLEKIRAGVNEVPDLSTAKGRARIASLAAQVSRSKTAVEKPGRDYLKRLKEQPKVVEAELRRFVTECDQLRDEVRRPLTEWEDAEKARTEALQQRLVDLRALADVIDTSGNYLPSADIQARILEAKSVVLDDSWQERAAEAGVAKDSTIQQLEASLVIAQKREHEAAELDRLRKEAEEKARLEREENIRREAAEQAKRDAEAKAQAEIDAAARRESEARAATERAEREKIEAQQKAEREAKAAAEKAEQEKNAAIAAERRRQEEAESARLAEQKRIAEEEARRAADKEHRRSINRQAIADLIESGLTQEMAEKALIAIASGKVSAVSIKY
;
A
#
# COMPACT_ATOMS: atom_id res chain seq x y z
N MET A 1 42.16 -110.25 8.40
CA MET A 1 41.95 -110.96 7.12
C MET A 1 40.72 -111.84 7.25
N ALA A 2 39.74 -111.65 6.37
CA ALA A 2 38.71 -112.66 6.13
C ALA A 2 39.37 -114.00 5.79
N PRO A 3 38.83 -115.16 6.21
CA PRO A 3 39.32 -116.41 5.67
C PRO A 3 39.02 -116.40 4.17
N ALA A 4 40.04 -116.66 3.34
CA ALA A 4 40.02 -116.63 1.87
C ALA A 4 39.03 -117.62 1.21
N ILE A 5 38.12 -118.21 1.99
CA ILE A 5 37.25 -119.33 1.63
C ILE A 5 35.82 -118.90 1.30
N TYR A 6 35.36 -117.72 1.75
CA TYR A 6 34.01 -117.19 1.45
C TYR A 6 34.01 -116.34 0.18
N VAL A 7 34.56 -116.90 -0.89
CA VAL A 7 34.59 -116.33 -2.24
C VAL A 7 33.82 -117.25 -3.19
N GLU A 8 33.64 -116.84 -4.44
CA GLU A 8 33.03 -117.70 -5.45
C GLU A 8 33.76 -119.05 -5.51
N ASN A 9 33.00 -120.15 -5.33
CA ASN A 9 33.50 -121.53 -5.29
C ASN A 9 34.56 -121.84 -4.21
N GLY A 10 34.80 -120.92 -3.27
CA GLY A 10 35.84 -121.09 -2.23
C GLY A 10 35.54 -122.20 -1.21
N LEU A 11 34.29 -122.67 -1.14
CA LEU A 11 33.85 -123.76 -0.26
C LEU A 11 33.85 -125.13 -0.94
N ASP A 12 34.18 -125.22 -2.23
CA ASP A 12 34.11 -126.46 -3.00
C ASP A 12 35.00 -127.55 -2.40
N SER A 13 36.18 -127.20 -1.89
CA SER A 13 37.05 -128.17 -1.20
C SER A 13 36.41 -128.79 0.05
N PHE A 14 35.52 -128.07 0.75
CA PHE A 14 34.75 -128.61 1.86
C PHE A 14 33.59 -129.47 1.36
N LEU A 15 32.93 -129.08 0.28
CA LEU A 15 31.87 -129.87 -0.35
C LEU A 15 32.42 -131.21 -0.85
N GLU A 16 33.58 -131.22 -1.50
CA GLU A 16 34.25 -132.44 -1.95
C GLU A 16 34.63 -133.36 -0.78
N LYS A 17 35.17 -132.80 0.31
CA LYS A 17 35.46 -133.56 1.54
C LYS A 17 34.19 -134.16 2.16
N ILE A 18 33.09 -133.41 2.18
CA ILE A 18 31.80 -133.90 2.69
C ILE A 18 31.29 -135.04 1.79
N ARG A 19 31.31 -134.87 0.45
CA ARG A 19 30.92 -135.90 -0.53
C ARG A 19 31.73 -137.18 -0.35
N ALA A 20 33.06 -137.07 -0.30
CA ALA A 20 33.95 -138.21 -0.08
C ALA A 20 33.66 -138.93 1.25
N GLY A 21 33.39 -138.17 2.32
CA GLY A 21 33.09 -138.71 3.65
C GLY A 21 31.71 -139.37 3.79
N VAL A 22 30.84 -139.29 2.78
CA VAL A 22 29.50 -139.91 2.78
C VAL A 22 29.23 -140.79 1.55
N ASN A 23 30.28 -141.17 0.81
CA ASN A 23 30.17 -141.91 -0.45
C ASN A 23 29.88 -143.43 -0.30
N GLU A 24 29.54 -143.90 0.89
CA GLU A 24 29.15 -145.29 1.10
C GLU A 24 27.68 -145.51 0.76
N VAL A 25 27.31 -146.74 0.32
CA VAL A 25 25.93 -147.14 0.00
C VAL A 25 25.49 -148.25 0.95
N PRO A 26 24.88 -147.92 2.11
CA PRO A 26 24.41 -148.91 3.07
C PRO A 26 23.16 -149.67 2.58
N ASP A 27 23.01 -150.94 2.99
CA ASP A 27 21.86 -151.78 2.64
C ASP A 27 20.56 -151.36 3.34
N LEU A 28 19.57 -150.93 2.56
CA LEU A 28 18.26 -150.47 3.02
C LEU A 28 17.35 -151.57 3.58
N SER A 29 17.61 -152.84 3.25
CA SER A 29 16.83 -153.98 3.76
C SER A 29 17.03 -154.17 5.27
N THR A 30 18.16 -153.71 5.82
CA THR A 30 18.51 -153.86 7.23
C THR A 30 18.22 -152.61 8.06
N ALA A 31 17.83 -152.79 9.33
CA ALA A 31 17.68 -151.67 10.28
C ALA A 31 18.99 -150.91 10.50
N LYS A 32 20.13 -151.63 10.50
CA LYS A 32 21.48 -151.05 10.68
C LYS A 32 21.87 -150.16 9.49
N GLY A 33 21.60 -150.59 8.26
CA GLY A 33 21.90 -149.78 7.06
C GLY A 33 21.06 -148.51 6.98
N ARG A 34 19.75 -148.57 7.30
CA ARG A 34 18.90 -147.37 7.40
C ARG A 34 19.38 -146.39 8.48
N ALA A 35 19.79 -146.89 9.65
CA ALA A 35 20.35 -146.05 10.72
C ALA A 35 21.68 -145.40 10.30
N ARG A 36 22.52 -146.11 9.53
CA ARG A 36 23.77 -145.56 9.00
C ARG A 36 23.52 -144.42 8.01
N ILE A 37 22.55 -144.56 7.11
CA ILE A 37 22.13 -143.48 6.19
C ILE A 37 21.69 -142.23 6.97
N ALA A 38 20.88 -142.39 8.02
CA ALA A 38 20.49 -141.28 8.89
C ALA A 38 21.71 -140.61 9.57
N SER A 39 22.69 -141.41 10.01
CA SER A 39 23.95 -140.89 10.57
C SER A 39 24.79 -140.11 9.55
N LEU A 40 24.88 -140.57 8.30
CA LEU A 40 25.60 -139.87 7.22
C LEU A 40 24.91 -138.53 6.90
N ALA A 41 23.58 -138.51 6.81
CA ALA A 41 22.81 -137.28 6.61
C ALA A 41 23.00 -136.28 7.78
N ALA A 42 23.05 -136.77 9.02
CA ALA A 42 23.35 -135.95 10.19
C ALA A 42 24.79 -135.39 10.15
N GLN A 43 25.76 -136.16 9.64
CA GLN A 43 27.13 -135.70 9.42
C GLN A 43 27.18 -134.55 8.41
N VAL A 44 26.48 -134.65 7.27
CA VAL A 44 26.36 -133.54 6.30
C VAL A 44 25.78 -132.29 6.96
N SER A 45 24.71 -132.46 7.75
CA SER A 45 24.06 -131.34 8.45
C SER A 45 24.98 -130.64 9.44
N ARG A 46 25.76 -131.39 10.22
CA ARG A 46 26.77 -130.85 11.15
C ARG A 46 27.88 -130.10 10.40
N SER A 47 28.41 -130.68 9.32
CA SER A 47 29.46 -130.06 8.50
C SER A 47 28.97 -128.77 7.84
N LYS A 48 27.72 -128.74 7.35
CA LYS A 48 27.08 -127.51 6.84
C LYS A 48 27.07 -126.41 7.89
N THR A 49 26.55 -126.70 9.08
CA THR A 49 26.43 -125.70 10.16
C THR A 49 27.81 -125.19 10.62
N ALA A 50 28.83 -126.06 10.62
CA ALA A 50 30.20 -125.69 10.97
C ALA A 50 30.82 -124.64 10.02
N VAL A 51 30.39 -124.62 8.75
CA VAL A 51 30.88 -123.64 7.74
C VAL A 51 29.96 -122.42 7.65
N GLU A 52 28.64 -122.63 7.70
CA GLU A 52 27.61 -121.61 7.51
C GLU A 52 27.59 -120.58 8.65
N LYS A 53 27.70 -121.03 9.91
CA LYS A 53 27.62 -120.13 11.07
C LYS A 53 28.78 -119.11 11.12
N PRO A 54 30.06 -119.52 11.04
CA PRO A 54 31.17 -118.57 10.95
C PRO A 54 31.08 -117.67 9.70
N GLY A 55 30.54 -118.18 8.59
CA GLY A 55 30.33 -117.41 7.37
C GLY A 55 29.29 -116.29 7.54
N ARG A 56 28.18 -116.58 8.22
CA ARG A 56 27.18 -115.55 8.58
C ARG A 56 27.73 -114.51 9.55
N ASP A 57 28.50 -114.94 10.55
CA ASP A 57 29.14 -114.02 11.50
C ASP A 57 30.17 -113.11 10.80
N TYR A 58 30.94 -113.66 9.87
CA TYR A 58 31.85 -112.90 9.02
C TYR A 58 31.11 -111.93 8.10
N LEU A 59 30.05 -112.37 7.41
CA LEU A 59 29.22 -111.50 6.57
C LEU A 59 28.60 -110.34 7.35
N LYS A 60 28.15 -110.59 8.59
CA LYS A 60 27.63 -109.53 9.48
C LYS A 60 28.71 -108.49 9.75
N ARG A 61 29.93 -108.91 10.12
CA ARG A 61 31.05 -107.97 10.34
C ARG A 61 31.40 -107.20 9.07
N LEU A 62 31.41 -107.87 7.91
CA LEU A 62 31.69 -107.23 6.64
C LEU A 62 30.63 -106.18 6.28
N LYS A 63 29.35 -106.44 6.54
CA LYS A 63 28.26 -105.47 6.31
C LYS A 63 28.30 -104.27 7.25
N GLU A 64 28.82 -104.43 8.47
CA GLU A 64 29.00 -103.31 9.42
C GLU A 64 30.26 -102.49 9.12
N GLN A 65 31.25 -103.06 8.43
CA GLN A 65 32.53 -102.40 8.19
C GLN A 65 32.43 -101.08 7.40
N PRO A 66 31.60 -100.94 6.36
CA PRO A 66 31.38 -99.66 5.68
C PRO A 66 30.98 -98.54 6.65
N LYS A 67 30.04 -98.80 7.57
CA LYS A 67 29.58 -97.80 8.54
C LYS A 67 30.72 -97.32 9.45
N VAL A 68 31.59 -98.23 9.89
CA VAL A 68 32.76 -97.91 10.71
C VAL A 68 33.75 -97.06 9.92
N VAL A 69 34.02 -97.44 8.67
CA VAL A 69 34.95 -96.70 7.78
C VAL A 69 34.40 -95.32 7.47
N GLU A 70 33.12 -95.18 7.14
CA GLU A 70 32.47 -93.89 6.88
C GLU A 70 32.52 -92.96 8.10
N ALA A 71 32.25 -93.49 9.29
CA ALA A 71 32.31 -92.72 10.53
C ALA A 71 33.74 -92.22 10.81
N GLU A 72 34.75 -93.08 10.64
CA GLU A 72 36.14 -92.69 10.87
C GLU A 72 36.65 -91.70 9.81
N LEU A 73 36.28 -91.87 8.54
CA LEU A 73 36.61 -90.91 7.48
C LEU A 73 35.97 -89.55 7.76
N ARG A 74 34.70 -89.51 8.16
CA ARG A 74 34.02 -88.26 8.52
C ARG A 74 34.71 -87.57 9.70
N ARG A 75 35.07 -88.34 10.74
CA ARG A 75 35.83 -87.83 11.88
C ARG A 75 37.16 -87.26 11.43
N PHE A 76 37.94 -88.01 10.64
CA PHE A 76 39.24 -87.59 10.13
C PHE A 76 39.16 -86.28 9.33
N VAL A 77 38.18 -86.15 8.43
CA VAL A 77 37.98 -84.91 7.65
C VAL A 77 37.63 -83.74 8.58
N THR A 78 36.73 -83.96 9.54
CA THR A 78 36.32 -82.91 10.50
C THR A 78 37.51 -82.41 11.33
N GLU A 79 38.33 -83.34 11.85
CA GLU A 79 39.54 -83.01 12.62
C GLU A 79 40.59 -82.29 11.76
N CYS A 80 40.75 -82.70 10.49
CA CYS A 80 41.65 -82.01 9.56
C CYS A 80 41.18 -80.58 9.25
N ASP A 81 39.86 -80.37 9.07
CA ASP A 81 39.29 -79.05 8.84
C ASP A 81 39.48 -78.14 10.07
N GLN A 82 39.24 -78.66 11.28
CA GLN A 82 39.49 -77.92 12.53
C GLN A 82 40.97 -77.56 12.68
N LEU A 83 41.88 -78.50 12.43
CA LEU A 83 43.31 -78.25 12.51
C LEU A 83 43.76 -77.21 11.46
N ARG A 84 43.22 -77.26 10.23
CA ARG A 84 43.47 -76.23 9.22
C ARG A 84 43.06 -74.85 9.73
N ASP A 85 41.86 -74.73 10.29
CA ASP A 85 41.32 -73.45 10.75
C ASP A 85 42.11 -72.93 11.96
N GLU A 86 42.50 -73.78 12.90
CA GLU A 86 43.37 -73.44 14.03
C GLU A 86 44.75 -72.95 13.58
N VAL A 87 45.35 -73.62 12.59
CA VAL A 87 46.65 -73.24 12.02
C VAL A 87 46.55 -71.91 11.26
N ARG A 88 45.43 -71.66 10.57
CA ARG A 88 45.17 -70.41 9.82
C ARG A 88 44.83 -69.24 10.76
N ARG A 89 44.20 -69.50 11.91
CA ARG A 89 43.63 -68.48 12.80
C ARG A 89 44.59 -67.32 13.13
N PRO A 90 45.86 -67.53 13.54
CA PRO A 90 46.75 -66.41 13.85
C PRO A 90 47.02 -65.48 12.67
N LEU A 91 47.05 -66.01 11.44
CA LEU A 91 47.22 -65.22 10.23
C LEU A 91 45.95 -64.44 9.90
N THR A 92 44.77 -65.05 10.05
CA THR A 92 43.50 -64.34 9.88
C THR A 92 43.34 -63.20 10.89
N GLU A 93 43.65 -63.45 12.17
CA GLU A 93 43.60 -62.41 13.21
C GLU A 93 44.56 -61.24 12.90
N TRP A 94 45.75 -61.53 12.38
CA TRP A 94 46.70 -60.51 11.96
C TRP A 94 46.23 -59.75 10.71
N GLU A 95 45.71 -60.45 9.69
CA GLU A 95 45.15 -59.85 8.47
C GLU A 95 43.99 -58.87 8.82
N ASP A 96 43.11 -59.26 9.74
CA ASP A 96 41.99 -58.43 10.20
C ASP A 96 42.48 -57.23 11.03
N ALA A 97 43.43 -57.44 11.94
CA ALA A 97 44.03 -56.36 12.73
C ALA A 97 44.77 -55.34 11.85
N GLU A 98 45.49 -55.81 10.83
CA GLU A 98 46.24 -54.96 9.91
C GLU A 98 45.32 -54.15 8.99
N LYS A 99 44.22 -54.78 8.54
CA LYS A 99 43.15 -54.10 7.82
C LYS A 99 42.52 -53.01 8.68
N ALA A 100 42.13 -53.33 9.92
CA ALA A 100 41.55 -52.36 10.85
C ALA A 100 42.51 -51.21 11.17
N ARG A 101 43.81 -51.50 11.34
CA ARG A 101 44.86 -50.49 11.53
C ARG A 101 44.93 -49.54 10.35
N THR A 102 44.96 -50.08 9.14
CA THR A 102 45.05 -49.28 7.89
C THR A 102 43.80 -48.44 7.67
N GLU A 103 42.60 -49.00 7.91
CA GLU A 103 41.32 -48.29 7.84
C GLU A 103 41.24 -47.16 8.88
N ALA A 104 41.71 -47.38 10.11
CA ALA A 104 41.75 -46.35 11.14
C ALA A 104 42.69 -45.19 10.76
N LEU A 105 43.87 -45.48 10.20
CA LEU A 105 44.77 -44.44 9.68
C LEU A 105 44.15 -43.66 8.53
N GLN A 106 43.49 -44.36 7.61
CA GLN A 106 42.76 -43.74 6.50
C GLN A 106 41.62 -42.84 7.01
N GLN A 107 40.86 -43.29 8.00
CA GLN A 107 39.77 -42.52 8.59
C GLN A 107 40.28 -41.26 9.28
N ARG A 108 41.35 -41.36 10.09
CA ARG A 108 42.00 -40.18 10.70
C ARG A 108 42.41 -39.14 9.66
N LEU A 109 42.92 -39.58 8.50
CA LEU A 109 43.30 -38.68 7.40
C LEU A 109 42.06 -38.03 6.74
N VAL A 110 40.97 -38.77 6.60
CA VAL A 110 39.69 -38.26 6.11
C VAL A 110 39.13 -37.21 7.06
N ASP A 111 39.11 -37.49 8.36
CA ASP A 111 38.61 -36.58 9.40
C ASP A 111 39.42 -35.27 9.41
N LEU A 112 40.75 -35.36 9.33
CA LEU A 112 41.63 -34.19 9.24
C LEU A 112 41.34 -33.33 8.00
N ARG A 113 41.02 -33.95 6.86
CA ARG A 113 40.64 -33.22 5.63
C ARG A 113 39.23 -32.63 5.75
N ALA A 114 38.31 -33.32 6.40
CA ALA A 114 36.93 -32.88 6.59
C ALA A 114 36.83 -31.61 7.45
N LEU A 115 37.81 -31.33 8.31
CA LEU A 115 37.88 -30.06 9.05
C LEU A 115 37.83 -28.84 8.12
N ALA A 116 38.37 -28.93 6.91
CA ALA A 116 38.37 -27.84 5.93
C ALA A 116 36.97 -27.47 5.41
N ASP A 117 35.95 -28.30 5.63
CA ASP A 117 34.58 -28.03 5.18
C ASP A 117 33.92 -26.95 6.04
N VAL A 118 33.90 -25.71 5.54
CA VAL A 118 33.32 -24.57 6.27
C VAL A 118 31.82 -24.40 6.06
N ILE A 119 31.13 -25.40 5.52
CA ILE A 119 29.69 -25.42 5.34
C ILE A 119 29.07 -26.42 6.33
N ASP A 120 28.05 -25.98 7.07
CA ASP A 120 27.33 -26.85 7.99
C ASP A 120 26.35 -27.78 7.26
N THR A 121 25.72 -28.71 8.00
CA THR A 121 24.73 -29.65 7.44
C THR A 121 23.49 -28.97 6.86
N SER A 122 23.26 -27.70 7.18
CA SER A 122 22.15 -26.89 6.68
C SER A 122 22.55 -26.04 5.46
N GLY A 123 23.80 -26.14 4.99
CA GLY A 123 24.30 -25.38 3.85
C GLY A 123 24.76 -23.96 4.20
N ASN A 124 24.88 -23.62 5.48
CA ASN A 124 25.35 -22.30 5.90
C ASN A 124 26.86 -22.29 6.12
N TYR A 125 27.48 -21.19 5.72
CA TYR A 125 28.89 -20.94 6.01
C TYR A 125 29.11 -20.65 7.49
N LEU A 126 30.03 -21.39 8.11
CA LEU A 126 30.39 -21.24 9.51
C LEU A 126 30.82 -19.81 9.89
N PRO A 127 30.54 -19.37 11.12
CA PRO A 127 31.11 -18.16 11.69
C PRO A 127 32.63 -18.21 11.83
N SER A 128 33.27 -17.04 11.92
CA SER A 128 34.72 -16.92 12.09
C SER A 128 35.23 -17.63 13.35
N ALA A 129 34.45 -17.61 14.44
CA ALA A 129 34.78 -18.29 15.70
C ALA A 129 34.88 -19.81 15.53
N ASP A 130 33.94 -20.42 14.79
CA ASP A 130 33.94 -21.87 14.56
C ASP A 130 35.07 -22.28 13.62
N ILE A 131 35.35 -21.47 12.59
CA ILE A 131 36.50 -21.68 11.71
C ILE A 131 37.81 -21.58 12.51
N GLN A 132 37.94 -20.63 13.45
CA GLN A 132 39.10 -20.54 14.34
C GLN A 132 39.25 -21.78 15.23
N ALA A 133 38.15 -22.31 15.76
CA ALA A 133 38.16 -23.54 16.55
C ALA A 133 38.69 -24.72 15.72
N ARG A 134 38.25 -24.86 14.46
CA ARG A 134 38.75 -25.90 13.55
C ARG A 134 40.21 -25.72 13.16
N ILE A 135 40.69 -24.48 13.03
CA ILE A 135 42.13 -24.20 12.83
C ILE A 135 42.93 -24.69 14.02
N LEU A 136 42.46 -24.43 15.25
CA LEU A 136 43.11 -24.90 16.46
C LEU A 136 43.11 -26.44 16.53
N GLU A 137 41.99 -27.07 16.20
CA GLU A 137 41.86 -28.53 16.12
C GLU A 137 42.86 -29.13 15.12
N ALA A 138 42.89 -28.63 13.88
CA ALA A 138 43.86 -29.05 12.87
C ALA A 138 45.31 -28.85 13.33
N LYS A 139 45.62 -27.71 13.97
CA LYS A 139 46.95 -27.42 14.54
C LYS A 139 47.33 -28.37 15.67
N SER A 140 46.35 -28.82 16.47
CA SER A 140 46.55 -29.75 17.59
C SER A 140 46.89 -31.17 17.17
N VAL A 141 46.63 -31.55 15.90
CA VAL A 141 46.98 -32.87 15.38
C VAL A 141 48.50 -33.07 15.39
N VAL A 142 48.98 -33.96 16.25
CA VAL A 142 50.39 -34.32 16.33
C VAL A 142 50.75 -35.27 15.18
N LEU A 143 51.83 -34.96 14.47
CA LEU A 143 52.38 -35.78 13.38
C LEU A 143 53.52 -36.65 13.92
N ASP A 144 53.18 -37.57 14.82
CA ASP A 144 54.12 -38.53 15.41
C ASP A 144 54.04 -39.91 14.73
N ASP A 145 54.76 -40.87 15.29
CA ASP A 145 54.83 -42.26 14.81
C ASP A 145 53.45 -42.96 14.76
N SER A 146 52.41 -42.40 15.40
CA SER A 146 51.06 -42.95 15.33
C SER A 146 50.47 -42.89 13.92
N TRP A 147 51.02 -42.08 13.01
CA TRP A 147 50.60 -42.00 11.60
C TRP A 147 51.28 -43.02 10.69
N GLN A 148 52.37 -43.64 11.15
CA GLN A 148 53.06 -44.73 10.46
C GLN A 148 53.30 -44.42 8.96
N GLU A 149 52.89 -45.30 8.05
CA GLU A 149 53.05 -45.15 6.60
C GLU A 149 52.33 -43.92 6.02
N ARG A 150 51.39 -43.32 6.75
CA ARG A 150 50.62 -42.14 6.33
C ARG A 150 51.16 -40.82 6.88
N ALA A 151 52.29 -40.82 7.60
CA ALA A 151 52.84 -39.60 8.21
C ALA A 151 53.04 -38.45 7.19
N ALA A 152 53.57 -38.76 6.00
CA ALA A 152 53.75 -37.78 4.94
C ALA A 152 52.42 -37.22 4.41
N GLU A 153 51.43 -38.09 4.15
CA GLU A 153 50.10 -37.69 3.71
C GLU A 153 49.37 -36.86 4.77
N ALA A 154 49.52 -37.21 6.04
CA ALA A 154 48.95 -36.49 7.17
C ALA A 154 49.55 -35.09 7.31
N GLY A 155 50.87 -34.95 7.11
CA GLY A 155 51.52 -33.63 7.07
C GLY A 155 50.96 -32.74 5.97
N VAL A 156 50.89 -33.25 4.74
CA VAL A 156 50.32 -32.52 3.60
C VAL A 156 48.84 -32.17 3.85
N ALA A 157 48.06 -33.11 4.39
CA ALA A 157 46.66 -32.87 4.71
C ALA A 157 46.50 -31.80 5.79
N LYS A 158 47.30 -31.86 6.86
CA LYS A 158 47.29 -30.86 7.94
C LYS A 158 47.57 -29.46 7.41
N ASP A 159 48.64 -29.31 6.64
CA ASP A 159 49.03 -28.01 6.09
C ASP A 159 47.97 -27.47 5.11
N SER A 160 47.45 -28.32 4.23
CA SER A 160 46.41 -27.94 3.28
C SER A 160 45.10 -27.56 3.98
N THR A 161 44.67 -28.32 4.98
CA THR A 161 43.47 -28.03 5.80
C THR A 161 43.62 -26.68 6.50
N ILE A 162 44.77 -26.44 7.15
CA ILE A 162 45.02 -25.16 7.84
C ILE A 162 44.99 -24.00 6.84
N GLN A 163 45.65 -24.14 5.69
CA GLN A 163 45.68 -23.08 4.67
C GLN A 163 44.27 -22.75 4.14
N GLN A 164 43.44 -23.76 3.87
CA GLN A 164 42.06 -23.57 3.44
C GLN A 164 41.21 -22.88 4.51
N LEU A 165 41.35 -23.31 5.76
CA LEU A 165 40.63 -22.71 6.88
C LEU A 165 41.06 -21.26 7.14
N GLU A 166 42.35 -20.94 7.05
CA GLU A 166 42.86 -19.57 7.19
C GLU A 166 42.32 -18.66 6.08
N ALA A 167 42.23 -19.14 4.84
CA ALA A 167 41.60 -18.40 3.75
C ALA A 167 40.09 -18.17 4.00
N SER A 168 39.37 -19.21 4.44
CA SER A 168 37.95 -19.12 4.80
C SER A 168 37.70 -18.20 6.00
N LEU A 169 38.62 -18.16 6.97
CA LEU A 169 38.53 -17.28 8.13
C LEU A 169 38.55 -15.81 7.71
N VAL A 170 39.45 -15.43 6.81
CA VAL A 170 39.53 -14.05 6.28
C VAL A 170 38.20 -13.66 5.62
N ILE A 171 37.59 -14.57 4.84
CA ILE A 171 36.30 -14.35 4.20
C ILE A 171 35.18 -14.20 5.26
N ALA A 172 35.15 -15.08 6.25
CA ALA A 172 34.14 -15.03 7.32
C ALA A 172 34.24 -13.74 8.15
N GLN A 173 35.46 -13.33 8.53
CA GLN A 173 35.70 -12.09 9.26
C GLN A 173 35.27 -10.86 8.45
N LYS A 174 35.55 -10.85 7.14
CA LYS A 174 35.10 -9.77 6.26
C LYS A 174 33.57 -9.69 6.21
N ARG A 175 32.89 -10.82 6.03
CA ARG A 175 31.42 -10.90 6.03
C ARG A 175 30.82 -10.40 7.34
N GLU A 176 31.39 -10.79 8.46
CA GLU A 176 30.93 -10.38 9.78
C GLU A 176 31.15 -8.88 10.03
N HIS A 177 32.32 -8.36 9.65
CA HIS A 177 32.61 -6.93 9.71
C HIS A 177 31.64 -6.12 8.83
N GLU A 178 31.43 -6.54 7.59
CA GLU A 178 30.47 -5.89 6.67
C GLU A 178 29.04 -5.94 7.22
N ALA A 179 28.63 -7.05 7.84
CA ALA A 179 27.32 -7.16 8.48
C ALA A 179 27.18 -6.24 9.70
N ALA A 180 28.22 -6.14 10.53
CA ALA A 180 28.25 -5.25 11.70
C ALA A 180 28.23 -3.77 11.30
N GLU A 181 29.00 -3.38 10.27
CA GLU A 181 28.98 -2.02 9.73
C GLU A 181 27.62 -1.68 9.10
N LEU A 182 27.01 -2.62 8.39
CA LEU A 182 25.66 -2.42 7.83
C LEU A 182 24.61 -2.23 8.93
N ASP A 183 24.68 -2.99 10.02
CA ASP A 183 23.79 -2.82 11.17
C ASP A 183 24.01 -1.47 11.86
N ARG A 184 25.26 -1.05 12.03
CA ARG A 184 25.61 0.28 12.56
C ARG A 184 25.05 1.40 11.68
N LEU A 185 25.25 1.33 10.37
CA LEU A 185 24.73 2.32 9.41
C LEU A 185 23.21 2.37 9.42
N ARG A 186 22.52 1.24 9.59
CA ARG A 186 21.06 1.20 9.76
C ARG A 186 20.62 1.92 11.02
N LYS A 187 21.26 1.65 12.16
CA LYS A 187 20.96 2.32 13.44
C LYS A 187 21.21 3.83 13.37
N GLU A 188 22.35 4.24 12.80
CA GLU A 188 22.66 5.67 12.61
C GLU A 188 21.65 6.35 11.67
N ALA A 189 21.22 5.68 10.60
CA ALA A 189 20.18 6.19 9.71
C ALA A 189 18.81 6.29 10.38
N GLU A 190 18.42 5.29 11.18
CA GLU A 190 17.18 5.30 11.96
C GLU A 190 17.18 6.43 13.00
N GLU A 191 18.29 6.64 13.71
CA GLU A 191 18.44 7.73 14.68
C GLU A 191 18.37 9.09 14.00
N LYS A 192 19.10 9.27 12.89
CA LYS A 192 19.06 10.51 12.11
C LYS A 192 17.64 10.80 11.60
N ALA A 193 16.96 9.80 11.06
CA ALA A 193 15.58 9.95 10.60
C ALA A 193 14.63 10.30 11.75
N ARG A 194 14.88 9.79 12.96
CA ARG A 194 14.11 10.16 14.15
C ARG A 194 14.36 11.61 14.55
N LEU A 195 15.62 12.04 14.62
CA LEU A 195 15.98 13.42 14.95
C LEU A 195 15.42 14.41 13.92
N GLU A 196 15.49 14.09 12.63
CA GLU A 196 14.93 14.93 11.56
C GLU A 196 13.40 15.03 11.67
N ARG A 197 12.70 13.94 12.03
CA ARG A 197 11.25 14.00 12.31
C ARG A 197 10.95 14.86 13.53
N GLU A 198 11.69 14.69 14.62
CA GLU A 198 11.50 15.50 15.83
C GLU A 198 11.78 17.00 15.56
N GLU A 199 12.79 17.31 14.76
CA GLU A 199 13.11 18.69 14.33
C GLU A 199 12.03 19.25 13.40
N ASN A 200 11.57 18.48 12.41
CA ASN A 200 10.48 18.89 11.52
C ASN A 200 9.19 19.17 12.30
N ILE A 201 8.83 18.31 13.26
CA ILE A 201 7.68 18.53 14.14
C ILE A 201 7.86 19.82 14.95
N ARG A 202 9.06 20.07 15.51
CA ARG A 202 9.33 21.32 16.24
C ARG A 202 9.23 22.54 15.34
N ARG A 203 9.77 22.47 14.12
CA ARG A 203 9.72 23.57 13.15
C ARG A 203 8.29 23.83 12.68
N GLU A 204 7.53 22.78 12.38
CA GLU A 204 6.11 22.89 12.03
C GLU A 204 5.30 23.49 13.17
N ALA A 205 5.53 23.04 14.41
CA ALA A 205 4.87 23.62 15.59
C ALA A 205 5.24 25.10 15.79
N ALA A 206 6.50 25.47 15.60
CA ALA A 206 6.96 26.86 15.70
C ALA A 206 6.40 27.75 14.57
N GLU A 207 6.38 27.26 13.33
CA GLU A 207 5.76 27.98 12.20
C GLU A 207 4.26 28.11 12.40
N GLN A 208 3.58 27.06 12.87
CA GLN A 208 2.15 27.11 13.15
C GLN A 208 1.86 28.12 14.26
N ALA A 209 2.61 28.11 15.35
CA ALA A 209 2.47 29.10 16.42
C ALA A 209 2.70 30.54 15.91
N LYS A 210 3.67 30.74 15.00
CA LYS A 210 3.91 32.05 14.37
C LYS A 210 2.74 32.47 13.48
N ARG A 211 2.24 31.57 12.62
CA ARG A 211 1.07 31.83 11.76
C ARG A 211 -0.18 32.13 12.58
N ASP A 212 -0.41 31.39 13.66
CA ASP A 212 -1.55 31.63 14.56
C ASP A 212 -1.43 32.98 15.28
N ALA A 213 -0.22 33.36 15.70
CA ALA A 213 0.05 34.67 16.30
C ALA A 213 -0.12 35.82 15.30
N GLU A 214 0.39 35.68 14.07
CA GLU A 214 0.23 36.65 12.98
C GLU A 214 -1.24 36.78 12.57
N ALA A 215 -1.98 35.66 12.44
CA ALA A 215 -3.40 35.67 12.13
C ALA A 215 -4.22 36.34 13.23
N LYS A 216 -3.89 36.10 14.50
CA LYS A 216 -4.54 36.76 15.64
C LYS A 216 -4.25 38.27 15.66
N ALA A 217 -2.99 38.66 15.44
CA ALA A 217 -2.62 40.07 15.36
C ALA A 217 -3.32 40.77 14.18
N GLN A 218 -3.39 40.14 13.01
CA GLN A 218 -4.12 40.67 11.86
C GLN A 218 -5.62 40.76 12.14
N ALA A 219 -6.22 39.76 12.79
CA ALA A 219 -7.62 39.82 13.19
C ALA A 219 -7.90 40.95 14.19
N GLU A 220 -6.97 41.24 15.11
CA GLU A 220 -7.06 42.38 16.02
C GLU A 220 -6.95 43.73 15.30
N ILE A 221 -6.05 43.84 14.31
CA ILE A 221 -5.91 45.02 13.44
C ILE A 221 -7.18 45.23 12.62
N ASP A 222 -7.68 44.19 11.95
CA ASP A 222 -8.89 44.25 11.14
C ASP A 222 -10.12 44.58 12.00
N ALA A 223 -10.21 44.03 13.21
CA ALA A 223 -11.26 44.38 14.17
C ALA A 223 -11.14 45.83 14.65
N ALA A 224 -9.94 46.34 14.89
CA ALA A 224 -9.71 47.74 15.23
C ALA A 224 -10.10 48.68 14.06
N ALA A 225 -9.70 48.34 12.83
CA ALA A 225 -10.06 49.09 11.63
C ALA A 225 -11.58 49.07 11.37
N ARG A 226 -12.26 47.94 11.61
CA ARG A 226 -13.73 47.86 11.56
C ARG A 226 -14.36 48.76 12.61
N ARG A 227 -13.91 48.70 13.87
CA ARG A 227 -14.43 49.60 14.93
C ARG A 227 -14.21 51.06 14.59
N GLU A 228 -13.05 51.42 14.03
CA GLU A 228 -12.75 52.80 13.64
C GLU A 228 -13.62 53.25 12.46
N SER A 229 -13.79 52.41 11.43
CA SER A 229 -14.65 52.73 10.29
C SER A 229 -16.14 52.78 10.67
N GLU A 230 -16.61 51.91 11.57
CA GLU A 230 -17.96 51.95 12.13
C GLU A 230 -18.16 53.22 12.97
N ALA A 231 -17.19 53.60 13.79
CA ALA A 231 -17.23 54.85 14.56
C ALA A 231 -17.26 56.08 13.64
N ARG A 232 -16.41 56.12 12.60
CA ARG A 232 -16.40 57.19 11.59
C ARG A 232 -17.72 57.24 10.81
N ALA A 233 -18.25 56.10 10.40
CA ALA A 233 -19.54 56.02 9.71
C ALA A 233 -20.70 56.44 10.62
N ALA A 234 -20.62 56.18 11.93
CA ALA A 234 -21.60 56.66 12.90
C ALA A 234 -21.50 58.18 13.11
N THR A 235 -20.29 58.74 13.19
CA THR A 235 -20.09 60.20 13.28
C THR A 235 -20.54 60.90 12.00
N GLU A 236 -20.21 60.37 10.82
CA GLU A 236 -20.67 60.91 9.54
C GLU A 236 -22.19 60.82 9.38
N ARG A 237 -22.82 59.71 9.82
CA ARG A 237 -24.28 59.62 9.85
C ARG A 237 -24.89 60.64 10.80
N ALA A 238 -24.35 60.81 12.00
CA ALA A 238 -24.83 61.81 12.95
C ALA A 238 -24.65 63.25 12.44
N GLU A 239 -23.55 63.55 11.74
CA GLU A 239 -23.34 64.85 11.09
C GLU A 239 -24.29 65.05 9.90
N ARG A 240 -24.48 64.04 9.05
CA ARG A 240 -25.46 64.10 7.95
C ARG A 240 -26.88 64.28 8.47
N GLU A 241 -27.28 63.55 9.50
CA GLU A 241 -28.59 63.70 10.14
C GLU A 241 -28.77 65.10 10.74
N LYS A 242 -27.72 65.68 11.35
CA LYS A 242 -27.75 67.07 11.82
C LYS A 242 -27.89 68.07 10.67
N ILE A 243 -27.11 67.90 9.60
CA ILE A 243 -27.15 68.76 8.42
C ILE A 243 -28.51 68.63 7.71
N GLU A 244 -29.04 67.42 7.54
CA GLU A 244 -30.35 67.18 6.94
C GLU A 244 -31.48 67.73 7.82
N ALA A 245 -31.41 67.58 9.15
CA ALA A 245 -32.35 68.21 10.07
C ALA A 245 -32.29 69.74 10.00
N GLN A 246 -31.09 70.31 9.89
CA GLN A 246 -30.87 71.76 9.79
C GLN A 246 -31.33 72.31 8.43
N GLN A 247 -31.06 71.59 7.33
CA GLN A 247 -31.56 71.92 6.00
C GLN A 247 -33.08 71.74 5.88
N LYS A 248 -33.65 70.73 6.53
CA LYS A 248 -35.09 70.54 6.60
C LYS A 248 -35.74 71.67 7.40
N ALA A 249 -35.17 72.05 8.55
CA ALA A 249 -35.63 73.20 9.32
C ALA A 249 -35.51 74.52 8.54
N GLU A 250 -34.42 74.73 7.78
CA GLU A 250 -34.25 75.90 6.93
C GLU A 250 -35.21 75.92 5.74
N ARG A 251 -35.45 74.76 5.11
CA ARG A 251 -36.47 74.62 4.05
C ARG A 251 -37.88 74.80 4.56
N GLU A 252 -38.21 74.29 5.75
CA GLU A 252 -39.51 74.49 6.39
C GLU A 252 -39.67 75.97 6.80
N ALA A 253 -38.63 76.63 7.29
CA ALA A 253 -38.65 78.06 7.58
C ALA A 253 -38.78 78.91 6.31
N LYS A 254 -38.05 78.59 5.24
CA LYS A 254 -38.18 79.26 3.93
C LYS A 254 -39.55 79.00 3.30
N ALA A 255 -40.05 77.77 3.34
CA ALA A 255 -41.38 77.44 2.84
C ALA A 255 -42.47 78.12 3.67
N ALA A 256 -42.33 78.23 4.99
CA ALA A 256 -43.26 78.98 5.84
C ALA A 256 -43.20 80.49 5.55
N ALA A 257 -42.01 81.05 5.31
CA ALA A 257 -41.84 82.44 4.93
C ALA A 257 -42.43 82.74 3.53
N GLU A 258 -42.16 81.89 2.54
CA GLU A 258 -42.74 81.99 1.19
C GLU A 258 -44.26 81.81 1.22
N LYS A 259 -44.78 80.90 2.03
CA LYS A 259 -46.23 80.70 2.18
C LYS A 259 -46.89 81.90 2.86
N ALA A 260 -46.26 82.48 3.87
CA ALA A 260 -46.72 83.72 4.50
C ALA A 260 -46.64 84.93 3.55
N GLU A 261 -45.60 85.01 2.71
CA GLU A 261 -45.46 86.05 1.69
C GLU A 261 -46.46 85.86 0.54
N GLN A 262 -46.72 84.62 0.11
CA GLN A 262 -47.75 84.29 -0.87
C GLN A 262 -49.17 84.53 -0.33
N GLU A 263 -49.46 84.23 0.93
CA GLU A 263 -50.75 84.57 1.56
C GLU A 263 -50.94 86.08 1.70
N LYS A 264 -49.88 86.83 2.05
CA LYS A 264 -49.90 88.30 2.10
C LYS A 264 -50.08 88.91 0.71
N ASN A 265 -49.39 88.39 -0.30
CA ASN A 265 -49.49 88.87 -1.69
C ASN A 265 -50.82 88.43 -2.35
N ALA A 266 -51.36 87.27 -2.02
CA ALA A 266 -52.69 86.83 -2.46
C ALA A 266 -53.81 87.66 -1.82
N ALA A 267 -53.69 88.03 -0.55
CA ALA A 267 -54.63 88.95 0.10
C ALA A 267 -54.60 90.35 -0.54
N ILE A 268 -53.41 90.87 -0.85
CA ILE A 268 -53.24 92.18 -1.51
C ILE A 268 -53.74 92.16 -2.96
N ALA A 269 -53.54 91.05 -3.70
CA ALA A 269 -54.01 90.90 -5.08
C ALA A 269 -55.54 90.69 -5.17
N ALA A 270 -56.15 90.01 -4.19
CA ALA A 270 -57.60 89.84 -4.12
C ALA A 270 -58.34 91.15 -3.77
N GLU A 271 -57.75 92.00 -2.92
CA GLU A 271 -58.27 93.34 -2.61
C GLU A 271 -58.18 94.28 -3.83
N ARG A 272 -57.06 94.28 -4.56
CA ARG A 272 -56.88 95.10 -5.78
C ARG A 272 -57.81 94.71 -6.91
N ARG A 273 -58.03 93.41 -7.17
CA ARG A 273 -58.98 92.97 -8.22
C ARG A 273 -60.42 93.39 -7.94
N ARG A 274 -60.86 93.38 -6.66
CA ARG A 274 -62.20 93.87 -6.30
C ARG A 274 -62.35 95.38 -6.46
N GLN A 275 -61.28 96.16 -6.27
CA GLN A 275 -61.32 97.61 -6.47
C GLN A 275 -61.27 97.99 -7.96
N GLU A 276 -60.47 97.32 -8.78
CA GLU A 276 -60.36 97.60 -10.22
C GLU A 276 -61.63 97.20 -11.01
N GLU A 277 -62.31 96.12 -10.64
CA GLU A 277 -63.58 95.72 -11.26
C GLU A 277 -64.75 96.66 -10.87
N ALA A 278 -64.73 97.23 -9.67
CA ALA A 278 -65.74 98.20 -9.22
C ALA A 278 -65.53 99.62 -9.82
N GLU A 279 -64.28 100.03 -10.06
CA GLU A 279 -63.96 101.33 -10.69
C GLU A 279 -64.22 101.31 -12.21
N SER A 280 -63.86 100.23 -12.91
CA SER A 280 -64.08 100.13 -14.36
C SER A 280 -65.56 100.12 -14.75
N ALA A 281 -66.44 99.56 -13.92
CA ALA A 281 -67.89 99.59 -14.13
C ALA A 281 -68.50 100.99 -13.92
N ARG A 282 -67.98 101.80 -12.98
CA ARG A 282 -68.46 103.18 -12.74
C ARG A 282 -68.01 104.17 -13.81
N LEU A 283 -66.79 104.03 -14.32
CA LEU A 283 -66.23 104.90 -15.36
C LEU A 283 -66.86 104.66 -16.75
N ALA A 284 -67.32 103.44 -17.04
CA ALA A 284 -68.01 103.14 -18.29
C ALA A 284 -69.41 103.76 -18.37
N GLU A 285 -70.17 103.78 -17.26
CA GLU A 285 -71.51 104.37 -17.24
C GLU A 285 -71.48 105.91 -17.24
N GLN A 286 -70.50 106.54 -16.56
CA GLN A 286 -70.35 108.01 -16.56
C GLN A 286 -69.89 108.58 -17.91
N LYS A 287 -69.06 107.85 -18.67
CA LYS A 287 -68.63 108.31 -20.01
C LYS A 287 -69.76 108.32 -21.03
N ARG A 288 -70.72 107.39 -20.93
CA ARG A 288 -71.85 107.31 -21.87
C ARG A 288 -72.84 108.46 -21.71
N ILE A 289 -73.02 108.97 -20.49
CA ILE A 289 -73.91 110.10 -20.19
C ILE A 289 -73.27 111.45 -20.60
N ALA A 290 -71.95 111.60 -20.42
CA ALA A 290 -71.24 112.83 -20.76
C ALA A 290 -71.04 113.05 -22.28
N GLU A 291 -70.88 111.98 -23.07
CA GLU A 291 -70.70 112.09 -24.53
C GLU A 291 -71.98 112.47 -25.28
N GLU A 292 -73.17 112.17 -24.74
CA GLU A 292 -74.44 112.55 -25.36
C GLU A 292 -74.79 114.03 -25.14
N GLU A 293 -74.41 114.62 -24.01
CA GLU A 293 -74.61 116.05 -23.72
C GLU A 293 -73.62 116.96 -24.46
N ALA A 294 -72.37 116.52 -24.65
CA ALA A 294 -71.35 117.28 -25.37
C ALA A 294 -71.70 117.49 -26.87
N ARG A 295 -72.36 116.51 -27.49
CA ARG A 295 -72.74 116.58 -28.91
C ARG A 295 -73.84 117.60 -29.19
N ARG A 296 -74.71 117.90 -28.21
CA ARG A 296 -75.76 118.93 -28.32
C ARG A 296 -75.25 120.36 -28.05
N ALA A 297 -74.12 120.51 -27.37
CA ALA A 297 -73.51 121.81 -27.09
C ALA A 297 -72.71 122.36 -28.28
N ALA A 298 -71.94 121.50 -28.96
CA ALA A 298 -71.07 121.91 -30.08
C ALA A 298 -71.87 122.46 -31.29
N ASP A 299 -73.06 121.93 -31.57
CA ASP A 299 -73.88 122.36 -32.71
C ASP A 299 -74.49 123.76 -32.52
N LYS A 300 -74.69 124.20 -31.26
CA LYS A 300 -75.19 125.55 -30.94
C LYS A 300 -74.12 126.62 -31.10
N GLU A 301 -72.86 126.28 -30.83
CA GLU A 301 -71.74 127.23 -30.88
C GLU A 301 -71.28 127.50 -32.32
N HIS A 302 -71.29 126.47 -33.18
CA HIS A 302 -71.00 126.62 -34.61
C HIS A 302 -71.96 127.59 -35.30
N ARG A 303 -73.27 127.46 -35.05
CA ARG A 303 -74.29 128.37 -35.63
C ARG A 303 -74.19 129.80 -35.12
N ARG A 304 -73.80 130.00 -33.86
CA ARG A 304 -73.58 131.33 -33.28
C ARG A 304 -72.41 132.06 -33.92
N SER A 305 -71.30 131.34 -34.17
CA SER A 305 -70.10 131.91 -34.78
C SER A 305 -70.37 132.46 -36.18
N ILE A 306 -70.99 131.65 -37.04
CA ILE A 306 -71.25 132.05 -38.43
C ILE A 306 -72.24 133.21 -38.50
N ASN A 307 -73.27 133.21 -37.65
CA ASN A 307 -74.24 134.31 -37.58
C ASN A 307 -73.62 135.63 -37.11
N ARG A 308 -72.68 135.59 -36.17
CA ARG A 308 -71.96 136.80 -35.75
C ARG A 308 -71.09 137.36 -36.87
N GLN A 309 -70.40 136.49 -37.60
CA GLN A 309 -69.58 136.92 -38.72
C GLN A 309 -70.43 137.57 -39.82
N ALA A 310 -71.56 136.96 -40.16
CA ALA A 310 -72.49 137.55 -41.13
C ALA A 310 -73.09 138.90 -40.67
N ILE A 311 -73.33 139.09 -39.36
CA ILE A 311 -73.72 140.42 -38.84
C ILE A 311 -72.58 141.44 -38.99
N ALA A 312 -71.33 141.04 -38.69
CA ALA A 312 -70.17 141.92 -38.83
C ALA A 312 -69.95 142.36 -40.28
N ASP A 313 -70.03 141.44 -41.24
CA ASP A 313 -69.84 141.71 -42.66
C ASP A 313 -70.95 142.65 -43.21
N LEU A 314 -72.18 142.51 -42.69
CA LEU A 314 -73.29 143.41 -43.02
C LEU A 314 -73.09 144.81 -42.44
N ILE A 315 -72.54 144.93 -41.23
CA ILE A 315 -72.20 146.23 -40.63
C ILE A 315 -71.11 146.92 -41.45
N GLU A 316 -70.07 146.18 -41.87
CA GLU A 316 -68.97 146.71 -42.68
C GLU A 316 -69.43 147.16 -44.07
N SER A 317 -70.48 146.52 -44.61
CA SER A 317 -71.13 146.93 -45.86
C SER A 317 -71.99 148.21 -45.73
N GLY A 318 -71.97 148.87 -44.58
CA GLY A 318 -72.61 150.16 -44.34
C GLY A 318 -73.98 150.09 -43.66
N LEU A 319 -74.41 148.91 -43.19
CA LEU A 319 -75.65 148.80 -42.39
C LEU A 319 -75.39 149.12 -40.92
N THR A 320 -76.35 149.78 -40.27
CA THR A 320 -76.33 149.95 -38.81
C THR A 320 -76.59 148.60 -38.13
N GLN A 321 -76.05 148.43 -36.91
CA GLN A 321 -76.13 147.16 -36.17
C GLN A 321 -77.57 146.62 -36.04
N GLU A 322 -78.55 147.49 -35.80
CA GLU A 322 -79.95 147.09 -35.68
C GLU A 322 -80.54 146.58 -37.01
N MET A 323 -80.07 147.12 -38.15
CA MET A 323 -80.49 146.68 -39.48
C MET A 323 -79.77 145.40 -39.91
N ALA A 324 -78.49 145.23 -39.56
CA ALA A 324 -77.73 144.01 -39.80
C ALA A 324 -78.30 142.79 -39.05
N GLU A 325 -78.71 142.97 -37.79
CA GLU A 325 -79.40 141.93 -37.01
C GLU A 325 -80.75 141.56 -37.61
N LYS A 326 -81.57 142.54 -38.01
CA LYS A 326 -82.86 142.29 -38.68
C LYS A 326 -82.68 141.58 -40.03
N ALA A 327 -81.65 141.95 -40.79
CA ALA A 327 -81.31 141.30 -42.07
C ALA A 327 -80.83 139.86 -41.87
N LEU A 328 -79.96 139.59 -40.88
CA LEU A 328 -79.55 138.22 -40.53
C LEU A 328 -80.75 137.37 -40.11
N ILE A 329 -81.63 137.88 -39.25
CA ILE A 329 -82.81 137.16 -38.80
C ILE A 329 -83.73 136.84 -39.99
N ALA A 330 -83.93 137.77 -40.92
CA ALA A 330 -84.74 137.54 -42.11
C ALA A 330 -84.14 136.47 -43.04
N ILE A 331 -82.82 136.40 -43.18
CA ILE A 331 -82.13 135.39 -44.01
C ILE A 331 -82.07 134.03 -43.31
N ALA A 332 -81.70 133.97 -42.02
CA ALA A 332 -81.64 132.74 -41.23
C ALA A 332 -83.01 132.07 -41.05
N SER A 333 -84.09 132.87 -41.05
CA SER A 333 -85.47 132.38 -41.03
C SER A 333 -86.08 132.15 -42.42
N GLY A 334 -85.31 132.36 -43.51
CA GLY A 334 -85.72 132.05 -44.88
C GLY A 334 -86.75 133.01 -45.49
N LYS A 335 -86.93 134.22 -44.93
CA LYS A 335 -87.88 135.23 -45.43
C LYS A 335 -87.38 136.04 -46.63
N VAL A 336 -86.10 135.91 -46.98
CA VAL A 336 -85.50 136.48 -48.21
C VAL A 336 -85.24 135.32 -49.17
N SER A 337 -86.02 135.24 -50.24
CA SER A 337 -86.19 134.01 -51.02
C SER A 337 -84.99 133.59 -51.89
N ALA A 338 -84.05 134.49 -52.18
CA ALA A 338 -82.89 134.20 -53.05
C ALA A 338 -81.54 134.14 -52.30
N VAL A 339 -81.53 134.14 -50.95
CA VAL A 339 -80.30 134.14 -50.12
C VAL A 339 -80.48 133.24 -48.88
N SER A 340 -79.44 132.49 -48.48
CA SER A 340 -79.44 131.62 -47.28
C SER A 340 -78.07 131.57 -46.59
N ILE A 341 -78.03 131.22 -45.30
CA ILE A 341 -76.79 131.08 -44.51
C ILE A 341 -76.43 129.60 -44.41
N LYS A 342 -75.19 129.24 -44.75
CA LYS A 342 -74.61 127.90 -44.50
C LYS A 342 -74.00 127.88 -43.10
N TYR A 343 -74.43 126.91 -42.29
CA TYR A 343 -73.87 126.67 -40.96
C TYR A 343 -72.82 125.59 -40.97
#